data_AF-A0A7V9VIX7-F1
#
_entry.id   AF-A0A7V9VIX7-F1
#
_cell.length_a   1.000
_cell.length_b   1.000
_cell.length_c   1.000
_cell.angle_alpha   90.00
_cell.angle_beta   90.00
_cell.angle_gamma   90.00
#
_symmetry.space_group_name_H-M   'P 1'
#
loop_
_entity.id
_entity.type
_entity.pdbx_description
1 polymer ?
#
loop_
_entity_poly.entity_id
_entity_poly.type
_entity_poly.pdbx_seq_one_letter_code
_entity_poly.pdbx_strand_id
1 'polypeptide(L)'
;MKNKIAPCLWFDNQAEEAMNFYISVFEDSEIVNVSRYGEAGPGAEGSVLVATFRLNGQEFMALNGGPHFTFSEATSFYINCETQDEVDYLWNTL
;
A
#
# COMPACT_ATOMS: atom_id res chain seq x y z
N MET A 1 10.33 -16.03 -6.38
CA MET A 1 10.84 -16.16 -4.99
C MET A 1 9.86 -15.43 -4.09
N LYS A 2 9.40 -16.02 -2.98
CA LYS A 2 8.63 -15.28 -1.97
C LYS A 2 9.59 -14.29 -1.31
N ASN A 3 9.39 -12.99 -1.54
CA ASN A 3 10.14 -11.95 -0.87
C ASN A 3 10.00 -12.13 0.65
N LYS A 4 11.12 -12.26 1.37
CA LYS A 4 11.13 -12.43 2.84
C LYS A 4 11.00 -11.11 3.59
N ILE A 5 11.07 -9.99 2.87
CA ILE A 5 11.08 -8.63 3.38
C ILE A 5 10.21 -7.81 2.43
N ALA A 6 9.29 -7.04 2.99
CA ALA A 6 8.41 -6.12 2.29
C ALA A 6 8.40 -4.77 3.03
N PRO A 7 8.28 -3.64 2.32
CA PRO A 7 8.05 -2.35 2.95
C PRO A 7 6.72 -2.35 3.72
N CYS A 8 6.71 -1.74 4.90
CA CYS A 8 5.51 -1.48 5.67
C CYS A 8 5.19 0.02 5.62
N LEU A 9 4.04 0.36 5.05
CA LEU A 9 3.52 1.71 4.93
C LEU A 9 2.58 2.00 6.10
N TRP A 10 2.88 3.04 6.87
CA TRP A 10 2.07 3.46 8.01
C TRP A 10 1.02 4.48 7.59
N PHE A 11 -0.24 4.16 7.85
CA PHE A 11 -1.39 5.05 7.66
C PHE A 11 -2.07 5.32 8.99
N ASP A 12 -2.82 6.41 9.06
CA ASP A 12 -3.70 6.68 10.19
C ASP A 12 -4.87 5.69 10.17
N ASN A 13 -5.69 5.76 9.12
CA ASN A 13 -6.84 4.88 8.89
C ASN A 13 -7.10 4.57 7.40
N GLN A 14 -6.25 5.03 6.48
CA GLN A 14 -6.45 4.99 5.03
C GLN A 14 -5.82 3.78 4.32
N ALA A 15 -5.32 2.77 5.05
CA ALA A 15 -4.62 1.63 4.43
C ALA A 15 -5.45 0.89 3.36
N GLU A 16 -6.77 0.74 3.57
CA GLU A 16 -7.66 0.10 2.59
C GLU A 16 -7.83 0.94 1.33
N GLU A 17 -8.01 2.26 1.48
CA GLU A 17 -8.13 3.20 0.36
C GLU A 17 -6.82 3.25 -0.45
N ALA A 18 -5.68 3.40 0.23
CA ALA A 18 -4.37 3.44 -0.41
C ALA A 18 -4.05 2.14 -1.17
N MET A 19 -4.30 0.97 -0.56
CA MET A 19 -4.15 -0.32 -1.24
C MET A 19 -4.98 -0.38 -2.53
N ASN A 20 -6.29 -0.07 -2.44
CA ASN A 20 -7.19 -0.14 -3.59
C ASN A 20 -6.78 0.85 -4.68
N PHE A 21 -6.36 2.06 -4.29
CA PHE A 21 -5.83 3.05 -5.22
C PHE A 21 -4.59 2.53 -5.93
N TYR A 22 -3.55 2.08 -5.22
CA TYR A 22 -2.33 1.60 -5.87
C TYR A 22 -2.58 0.39 -6.78
N ILE A 23 -3.45 -0.55 -6.39
CA ILE A 23 -3.84 -1.67 -7.25
C ILE A 23 -4.53 -1.18 -8.53
N SER A 24 -5.32 -0.10 -8.45
CA SER A 24 -5.96 0.47 -9.64
C SER A 24 -4.99 1.19 -10.59
N VAL A 25 -3.81 1.60 -10.08
CA VAL A 25 -2.80 2.36 -10.83
C VAL A 25 -1.77 1.45 -11.48
N PHE A 26 -1.27 0.45 -10.76
CA PHE A 26 -0.21 -0.42 -11.26
C PHE A 26 -0.78 -1.65 -11.97
N GLU A 27 -0.19 -1.97 -13.12
CA GLU A 27 -0.38 -3.26 -13.78
C GLU A 27 0.17 -4.41 -12.91
N ASP A 28 -0.20 -5.66 -13.22
CA ASP A 28 0.22 -6.86 -12.47
C ASP A 28 0.16 -6.70 -10.93
N SER A 29 -1.02 -6.26 -10.47
CA SER A 29 -1.28 -5.97 -9.07
C SER A 29 -2.39 -6.85 -8.50
N GLU A 30 -2.28 -7.19 -7.22
CA GLU A 30 -3.30 -8.00 -6.54
C GLU A 30 -3.35 -7.74 -5.03
N ILE A 31 -4.53 -7.91 -4.45
CA ILE A 31 -4.70 -8.02 -3.00
C ILE A 31 -4.27 -9.43 -2.59
N VAL A 32 -3.30 -9.52 -1.68
CA VAL A 32 -2.79 -10.80 -1.17
C VAL A 32 -3.57 -11.22 0.08
N ASN A 33 -3.74 -10.29 1.03
CA ASN A 33 -4.44 -10.57 2.29
C ASN A 33 -4.96 -9.28 2.93
N VAL A 34 -6.08 -9.38 3.65
CA VAL A 34 -6.65 -8.27 4.44
C VAL A 34 -7.01 -8.78 5.82
N SER A 35 -6.38 -8.21 6.84
CA SER A 35 -6.71 -8.40 8.25
C SER A 35 -7.48 -7.20 8.76
N ARG A 36 -8.57 -7.46 9.47
CA ARG A 36 -9.49 -6.43 9.98
C ARG A 36 -9.46 -6.39 11.50
N TYR A 37 -9.71 -5.21 12.06
CA TYR A 37 -9.90 -5.04 13.50
C TYR A 37 -11.13 -5.84 13.97
N GLY A 38 -10.97 -6.56 15.08
CA GLY A 38 -12.10 -7.09 15.85
C GLY A 38 -12.52 -6.13 16.97
N GLU A 39 -13.53 -6.52 17.75
CA GLU A 39 -14.12 -5.68 18.83
C GLU A 39 -13.10 -5.15 19.86
N ALA A 40 -12.02 -5.89 20.12
CA ALA A 40 -11.01 -5.51 21.12
C ALA A 40 -9.90 -4.61 20.56
N GLY A 41 -9.92 -4.29 19.27
CA GLY A 41 -8.91 -3.48 18.60
C GLY A 41 -9.06 -1.98 18.84
N PRO A 42 -7.98 -1.19 18.68
CA PRO A 42 -8.06 0.28 18.78
C PRO A 42 -8.77 0.94 17.59
N GLY A 43 -8.91 0.24 16.46
CA GLY A 43 -9.64 0.73 15.28
C GLY A 43 -11.11 0.32 15.30
N ALA A 44 -11.90 0.87 14.36
CA ALA A 44 -13.29 0.50 14.20
C ALA A 44 -13.42 -0.99 13.80
N GLU A 45 -14.35 -1.71 14.42
CA GLU A 45 -14.60 -3.12 14.08
C GLU A 45 -14.88 -3.29 12.58
N GLY A 46 -14.24 -4.29 11.96
CA GLY A 46 -14.37 -4.56 10.53
C GLY A 46 -13.55 -3.64 9.62
N SER A 47 -12.99 -2.54 10.12
CA SER A 47 -12.04 -1.73 9.36
C SER A 47 -10.69 -2.46 9.21
N VAL A 48 -9.93 -2.12 8.17
CA VAL A 48 -8.61 -2.74 7.95
C VAL A 48 -7.65 -2.39 9.07
N LEU A 49 -7.00 -3.41 9.61
CA LEU A 49 -5.84 -3.30 10.49
C LEU A 49 -4.57 -3.36 9.65
N VAL A 50 -4.39 -4.45 8.89
CA VAL A 50 -3.25 -4.64 7.99
C VAL A 50 -3.75 -5.19 6.67
N ALA A 51 -3.24 -4.65 5.57
CA ALA A 51 -3.41 -5.21 4.24
C ALA A 51 -2.05 -5.55 3.63
N THR A 52 -1.99 -6.66 2.90
CA THR A 52 -0.86 -7.07 2.09
C THR A 52 -1.30 -7.11 0.64
N PHE A 53 -0.55 -6.46 -0.24
CA PHE A 53 -0.84 -6.38 -1.66
C PHE A 53 0.44 -6.40 -2.48
N ARG A 54 0.31 -6.69 -3.76
CA ARG A 54 1.42 -6.73 -4.71
C ARG A 54 1.20 -5.70 -5.82
N LEU A 55 2.25 -4.96 -6.17
CA LEU A 55 2.28 -4.03 -7.30
C LEU A 55 3.46 -4.42 -8.19
N ASN A 56 3.26 -4.67 -9.48
CA ASN A 56 4.32 -5.08 -10.40
C ASN A 56 5.24 -6.18 -9.82
N GLY A 57 4.66 -7.21 -9.21
CA GLY A 57 5.41 -8.31 -8.58
C GLY A 57 6.07 -8.01 -7.22
N GLN A 58 6.11 -6.76 -6.74
CA GLN A 58 6.65 -6.38 -5.42
C GLN A 58 5.55 -6.36 -4.35
N GLU A 59 5.79 -7.06 -3.24
CA GLU A 59 4.85 -7.12 -2.11
C GLU A 59 5.06 -5.93 -1.15
N PHE A 60 3.94 -5.39 -0.67
CA PHE A 60 3.85 -4.30 0.28
C PHE A 60 2.88 -4.65 1.40
N MET A 61 3.10 -4.06 2.57
CA MET A 61 2.16 -4.08 3.69
C MET A 61 1.71 -2.66 3.98
N ALA A 62 0.40 -2.45 4.17
CA ALA A 62 -0.15 -1.20 4.71
C ALA A 62 -0.77 -1.49 6.08
N LEU A 63 -0.43 -0.66 7.07
CA LEU A 63 -0.88 -0.76 8.46
C LEU A 63 -1.63 0.50 8.84
N ASN A 64 -2.85 0.35 9.34
CA ASN A 64 -3.57 1.42 10.02
C ASN A 64 -3.13 1.49 11.48
N GLY A 65 -2.15 2.34 11.77
CA GLY A 65 -1.53 2.48 13.08
C GLY A 65 -1.92 3.75 13.83
N GLY A 66 -2.80 4.59 13.29
CA GLY A 66 -3.18 5.86 13.89
C GLY A 66 -2.20 7.01 13.54
N PRO A 67 -2.46 8.24 14.02
CA PRO A 67 -1.80 9.47 13.56
C PRO A 67 -0.41 9.70 14.20
N HIS A 68 0.26 8.63 14.61
CA HIS A 68 1.52 8.69 15.35
C HIS A 68 2.73 9.00 14.45
N PHE A 69 2.68 8.53 13.20
CA PHE A 69 3.76 8.69 12.23
C PHE A 69 3.20 9.13 10.89
N THR A 70 3.95 9.98 10.21
CA THR A 70 3.67 10.46 8.86
C THR A 70 4.79 10.05 7.92
N PHE A 71 4.49 9.93 6.63
CA PHE A 71 5.52 9.74 5.64
C PHE A 71 6.47 10.94 5.57
N SER A 72 7.69 10.64 5.16
CA SER A 72 8.70 11.61 4.75
C SER A 72 9.41 11.07 3.51
N GLU A 73 10.15 11.93 2.83
CA GLU A 73 10.88 11.61 1.60
C GLU A 73 12.00 10.58 1.83
N ALA A 74 12.36 10.30 3.09
CA ALA A 74 13.38 9.32 3.47
C ALA A 74 13.03 7.89 3.00
N THR A 75 11.73 7.57 2.88
CA THR A 75 11.26 6.34 2.27
C THR A 75 10.50 6.69 0.99
N SER A 76 11.04 6.30 -0.15
CA SER A 76 10.42 6.50 -1.46
C SER A 76 10.59 5.27 -2.33
N PHE A 77 9.71 5.12 -3.31
CA PHE A 77 9.77 4.05 -4.30
C PHE A 77 10.06 4.65 -5.66
N TYR A 78 11.05 4.07 -6.33
CA TYR A 78 11.42 4.43 -7.69
C TYR A 78 10.80 3.42 -8.65
N ILE A 79 10.05 3.92 -9.62
CA ILE A 79 9.42 3.10 -10.65
C ILE A 79 10.25 3.24 -11.93
N ASN A 80 10.81 2.12 -12.39
CA ASN A 80 11.56 2.08 -13.62
C ASN A 80 10.60 1.93 -14.82
N CYS A 81 10.29 3.06 -15.46
CA CYS A 81 9.40 3.11 -16.61
C CYS A 81 10.16 2.85 -17.92
N GLU A 82 9.54 2.14 -18.85
CA GLU A 82 10.14 1.82 -20.16
C GLU A 82 9.81 2.87 -21.23
N THR A 83 8.74 3.63 -21.05
CA THR A 83 8.24 4.61 -22.03
C THR A 83 7.87 5.95 -21.40
N GLN A 84 7.85 7.02 -22.21
CA GLN A 84 7.39 8.33 -21.75
C GLN A 84 5.89 8.32 -21.38
N ASP A 85 5.07 7.56 -22.11
CA ASP A 85 3.64 7.45 -21.83
C ASP A 85 3.38 6.83 -20.44
N GLU A 86 4.20 5.85 -20.04
CA GLU A 86 4.14 5.25 -18.70
C GLU A 86 4.55 6.26 -17.62
N VAL A 87 5.61 7.04 -17.87
CA VAL A 87 6.02 8.14 -16.98
C VAL A 87 4.88 9.14 -16.82
N ASP A 88 4.27 9.58 -17.92
CA ASP A 88 3.21 10.58 -17.91
C ASP A 88 1.96 10.04 -17.21
N TYR A 89 1.58 8.78 -17.43
CA TYR A 89 0.46 8.15 -16.75
C TYR A 89 0.67 8.07 -15.23
N LEU A 90 1.80 7.52 -14.79
CA LEU A 90 2.09 7.34 -13.36
C LEU A 90 2.27 8.68 -12.66
N TRP A 91 2.95 9.64 -13.28
CA TRP A 91 3.15 10.98 -12.71
C TRP A 91 1.86 11.76 -12.54
N ASN A 92 0.90 11.64 -13.47
CA ASN A 92 -0.36 12.36 -13.38
C ASN A 92 -1.41 11.66 -12.49
N THR A 93 -1.20 10.37 -12.20
CA THR A 93 -2.16 9.58 -11.43
C THR A 93 -1.82 9.56 -9.93
N LEU A 94 -0.53 9.42 -9.58
CA LEU A 94 -0.03 9.36 -8.19
C LEU A 94 0.06 10.74 -7.52
#